data_AF-A0A396S929-F1
#
_entry.id   AF-A0A396S929-F1
#
_cell.length_a   1.000
_cell.length_b   1.000
_cell.length_c   1.000
_cell.angle_alpha   90.00
_cell.angle_beta   90.00
_cell.angle_gamma   90.00
#
_symmetry.space_group_name_H-M   'P 1'
#
loop_
_entity.id
_entity.type
_entity.pdbx_description
1 polymer ?
#
loop_
_entity_poly.entity_id
_entity_poly.type
_entity_poly.pdbx_seq_one_letter_code
_entity_poly.pdbx_strand_id
1 'polypeptide(L)' 'MDCENPILSAKITDHPITKPIGKCHYRHCDEVLYKGEGFEANGYLYHSTECIGEEGIEEGWVIDLSQQ' A
#
# COMPACT_ATOMS: atom_id res chain seq x y z
N MET A 1 39.83 7.01 19.48
CA MET A 1 39.50 8.26 18.79
C MET A 1 39.45 7.95 17.30
N ASP A 2 38.35 7.36 16.85
CA ASP A 2 37.17 8.03 16.25
C ASP A 2 37.29 7.79 14.72
N CYS A 3 36.35 7.23 13.97
CA CYS A 3 35.06 6.61 14.22
C CYS A 3 34.86 5.64 13.06
N GLU A 4 34.48 4.40 13.36
CA GLU A 4 33.87 3.50 12.39
C GLU A 4 32.67 4.22 11.79
N ASN A 5 32.59 4.26 10.46
CA ASN A 5 31.42 4.77 9.76
C ASN A 5 30.50 3.56 9.50
N PRO A 6 29.47 3.29 10.32
CA PRO A 6 28.42 2.39 9.91
C PRO A 6 27.57 3.15 8.89
N ILE A 7 28.03 3.18 7.64
CA ILE A 7 27.10 3.40 6.53
C ILE A 7 26.17 2.19 6.63
N LEU A 8 25.00 2.46 7.22
CA LEU A 8 23.82 1.61 7.20
C LEU A 8 23.69 1.07 5.79
N SER A 9 24.19 -0.15 5.59
CA SER A 9 23.83 -0.99 4.47
C SER A 9 22.42 -1.46 4.80
N ALA A 10 21.47 -0.52 4.69
CA ALA A 10 20.08 -0.85 4.46
C ALA A 10 20.14 -1.66 3.18
N LYS A 11 20.11 -2.99 3.34
CA LYS A 11 19.99 -3.94 2.26
C LYS A 11 18.83 -3.43 1.43
N ILE A 12 19.15 -2.86 0.27
CA ILE A 12 18.18 -2.53 -0.76
C ILE A 12 17.58 -3.89 -1.09
N THR A 13 16.46 -4.19 -0.45
CA THR A 13 15.68 -5.36 -0.79
C THR A 13 15.27 -5.11 -2.22
N ASP A 14 15.76 -5.96 -3.10
CA ASP A 14 15.48 -6.06 -4.52
C ASP A 14 13.97 -6.33 -4.70
N HIS A 15 13.15 -5.35 -4.34
CA HIS A 15 11.77 -5.28 -4.76
C HIS A 15 11.80 -4.60 -6.12
N PRO A 16 11.12 -5.14 -7.14
CA PRO A 16 10.93 -4.41 -8.38
C PRO A 16 10.43 -3.02 -8.00
N ILE A 17 11.03 -1.96 -8.58
CA ILE A 17 10.63 -0.57 -8.31
C ILE A 17 9.19 -0.42 -8.80
N THR A 18 8.24 -0.82 -7.98
CA THR A 18 6.82 -0.62 -8.18
C THR A 18 6.59 0.84 -7.88
N LYS A 19 6.09 1.57 -8.88
CA LYS A 19 5.72 2.96 -8.66
C LYS A 19 4.50 2.97 -7.73
N PRO A 20 4.50 3.79 -6.66
CA PRO A 20 3.33 3.93 -5.82
C PRO A 20 2.18 4.51 -6.67
N ILE A 21 0.98 3.95 -6.49
CA ILE A 21 -0.23 4.42 -7.17
C ILE A 21 -0.99 5.44 -6.32
N GLY A 22 -0.76 5.45 -5.01
CA GLY A 22 -1.34 6.44 -4.10
C GLY A 22 -1.20 6.04 -2.63
N LYS A 23 -2.03 6.64 -1.78
CA LYS A 23 -2.13 6.34 -0.35
C LYS A 23 -3.52 5.85 -0.01
N CYS A 24 -3.62 5.09 1.09
CA CYS A 24 -4.91 4.73 1.66
C CYS A 24 -5.73 5.99 1.95
N HIS A 25 -7.01 5.97 1.59
CA HIS A 25 -7.92 7.08 1.83
C HIS A 25 -8.41 7.15 3.28
N TYR A 26 -8.33 6.04 4.01
CA TYR A 26 -8.80 5.97 5.39
C TYR A 26 -8.00 6.94 6.27
N ARG A 27 -8.69 7.83 6.98
CA ARG A 27 -8.10 8.97 7.71
C ARG A 27 -7.00 8.58 8.70
N HIS A 28 -7.04 7.38 9.25
CA HIS A 28 -6.09 6.88 10.25
C HIS A 28 -5.07 5.88 9.67
N CYS A 29 -4.98 5.78 8.34
CA CYS A 29 -4.03 4.93 7.65
C CYS A 29 -3.16 5.75 6.70
N ASP A 30 -1.84 5.65 6.87
CA ASP A 30 -0.84 6.35 6.06
C ASP A 30 -0.11 5.41 5.07
N GLU A 31 -0.62 4.19 4.90
CA GLU A 31 -0.02 3.17 4.03
C GLU A 31 0.00 3.65 2.57
N VAL A 32 1.14 3.41 1.92
CA VAL A 32 1.35 3.67 0.50
C VAL A 32 1.00 2.41 -0.27
N LEU A 33 0.13 2.54 -1.28
CA LEU A 33 -0.27 1.43 -2.13
C LEU A 33 0.55 1.42 -3.42
N TYR A 34 0.90 0.22 -3.86
CA TYR A 34 1.55 -0.03 -5.12
C TYR A 34 0.61 -0.72 -6.12
N LYS A 35 1.02 -0.77 -7.39
CA LYS A 35 0.23 -1.47 -8.41
C LYS A 35 0.12 -2.96 -8.06
N GLY A 36 -1.10 -3.49 -8.07
CA GLY A 36 -1.35 -4.87 -7.68
C GLY A 36 -1.62 -5.04 -6.18
N GLU A 37 -1.96 -3.98 -5.46
CA GLU A 37 -2.21 -4.05 -4.01
C GLU A 37 -3.47 -3.29 -3.61
N GLY A 38 -4.16 -3.84 -2.60
CA GLY A 38 -5.32 -3.23 -1.97
C GLY A 38 -6.58 -3.21 -2.83
N PHE A 39 -7.41 -2.22 -2.57
CA PHE A 39 -8.76 -2.11 -3.08
C PHE A 39 -9.02 -0.71 -3.62
N GLU A 40 -9.83 -0.60 -4.67
CA GLU A 40 -10.35 0.65 -5.19
C GLU A 40 -11.88 0.71 -5.02
N ALA A 41 -12.37 1.82 -4.48
CA ALA A 41 -13.80 2.16 -4.54
C ALA A 41 -14.04 3.65 -4.70
N ASN A 42 -14.96 4.00 -5.59
CA ASN A 42 -15.33 5.39 -5.88
C ASN A 42 -14.13 6.29 -6.21
N GLY A 43 -13.07 5.73 -6.83
CA GLY A 43 -11.83 6.43 -7.16
C GLY A 43 -10.85 6.63 -5.99
N TYR A 44 -11.12 6.02 -4.83
CA TYR A 44 -10.24 6.02 -3.67
C TYR A 44 -9.58 4.67 -3.46
N LEU A 45 -8.35 4.70 -2.91
CA LEU A 45 -7.54 3.51 -2.64
C LEU A 45 -7.60 3.15 -1.16
N TYR A 46 -7.63 1.85 -0.86
CA TYR A 46 -7.66 1.32 0.49
C TYR A 46 -6.75 0.11 0.61
N HIS A 47 -5.89 0.08 1.62
CA HIS A 47 -4.88 -0.99 1.74
C HIS A 47 -5.49 -2.33 2.22
N SER A 48 -6.63 -2.29 2.91
CA SER A 48 -7.29 -3.46 3.49
C SER A 48 -8.81 -3.32 3.52
N THR A 49 -9.48 -4.45 3.74
CA THR A 49 -10.94 -4.52 3.95
C THR A 49 -11.38 -3.73 5.19
N GLU A 50 -10.52 -3.64 6.22
CA GLU A 50 -10.77 -2.84 7.42
C GLU A 50 -10.82 -1.33 7.13
N CYS A 51 -10.08 -0.86 6.13
CA CYS A 51 -10.05 0.56 5.76
C CYS A 51 -11.22 0.99 4.87
N ILE A 52 -11.74 0.07 4.05
CA ILE A 52 -12.83 0.34 3.10
C ILE A 52 -14.21 -0.08 3.62
N GLY A 53 -14.24 -1.02 4.56
CA GLY A 53 -15.45 -1.70 5.04
C GLY A 53 -15.75 -2.97 4.24
N GLU A 54 -16.14 -4.03 4.93
CA GLU A 54 -16.45 -5.34 4.32
C GLU A 54 -17.70 -5.30 3.44
N GLU A 55 -18.67 -4.42 3.77
CA GLU A 55 -19.93 -4.26 3.05
C GLU A 55 -19.70 -4.03 1.54
N GLY A 56 -18.66 -3.28 1.16
CA GLY A 56 -18.41 -2.99 -0.25
C GLY A 56 -17.90 -4.15 -1.08
N ILE A 57 -17.28 -5.13 -0.42
CA ILE A 57 -16.82 -6.36 -1.06
C ILE A 57 -18.01 -7.29 -1.26
N GLU A 58 -18.89 -7.38 -0.27
CA GLU A 58 -20.10 -8.20 -0.34
C GLU A 58 -21.10 -7.69 -1.39
N GLU A 59 -21.26 -6.36 -1.49
CA GLU A 59 -22.14 -5.73 -2.48
C GLU A 59 -21.51 -5.61 -3.87
N GLY A 60 -20.21 -5.88 -4.01
CA GLY A 60 -19.51 -5.93 -5.29
C GLY A 60 -19.25 -4.56 -5.94
N TRP A 61 -19.20 -3.47 -5.16
CA TRP A 61 -18.81 -2.14 -5.65
C TRP A 61 -17.33 -1.80 -5.40
N VAL A 62 -16.58 -2.70 -4.76
CA VAL A 62 -15.14 -2.62 -4.55
C VAL A 62 -14.39 -3.44 -5.61
N ILE A 63 -13.31 -2.88 -6.15
CA ILE A 63 -12.40 -3.56 -7.07
C ILE A 63 -11.16 -4.01 -6.29
N ASP A 64 -10.89 -5.31 -6.27
CA ASP A 64 -9.63 -5.85 -5.78
C ASP A 64 -8.52 -5.59 -6.80
N LEU A 65 -7.50 -4.84 -6.38
CA LEU A 65 -6.36 -4.51 -7.24
C LEU A 65 -5.30 -5.62 -7.23
N SER A 66 -5.32 -6.52 -6.25
CA SER A 66 -4.33 -7.59 -6.09
C SER A 66 -4.42 -8.70 -7.12
N GLN A 67 -5.57 -8.80 -7.80
CA GLN A 67 -5.83 -9.79 -8.83
C GLN A 67 -5.59 -9.29 -10.27
N GLN A 68 -5.04 -8.09 -10.47
CA GLN A 68 -4.76 -7.48 -11.77
C GLN A 68 -3.28 -7.55 -12.18
#